data_AF-A0AA38X9B9-F1
#
_entry.id   AF-A0AA38X9B9-F1
#
_cell.length_a   1.000
_cell.length_b   1.000
_cell.length_c   1.000
_cell.angle_alpha   90.00
_cell.angle_beta   90.00
_cell.angle_gamma   90.00
#
_symmetry.space_group_name_H-M   'P 1'
#
loop_
_entity.id
_entity.type
_entity.pdbx_description
1 polymer ?
#
loop_
_entity_poly.entity_id
_entity_poly.type
_entity_poly.pdbx_seq_one_letter_code
_entity_poly.pdbx_strand_id
1 'polypeptide(L)' 'HILKVVGPEHVGIGLDWDGGGGLSDLPDVSQLPKITAWLLRKGYSEQQIAAIWGGNLLRVMRQAQDYAAKQGG' A
#
# COMPACT_ATOMS: atom_id res chain seq x y z
N HIS A 1 6.77 -4.24 10.79
CA HIS A 1 8.19 -4.56 10.51
C HIS A 1 8.65 -3.89 9.21
N ILE A 2 8.06 -4.23 8.05
CA ILE A 2 8.46 -3.70 6.73
C ILE A 2 8.59 -2.17 6.68
N LEU A 3 7.61 -1.41 7.20
CA LEU A 3 7.70 0.07 7.25
C LEU A 3 8.99 0.60 7.91
N LYS A 4 9.58 -0.13 8.87
CA LYS A 4 10.84 0.23 9.52
C LYS A 4 12.08 -0.16 8.69
N VAL A 5 11.96 -1.18 7.86
CA VAL A 5 13.06 -1.74 7.07
C VAL A 5 13.25 -0.97 5.77
N VAL A 6 12.15 -0.71 5.05
CA VAL A 6 12.19 -0.11 3.70
C VAL A 6 11.63 1.31 3.64
N GLY A 7 11.07 1.82 4.74
CA GLY A 7 10.42 3.14 4.74
C GLY A 7 8.98 3.13 4.16
N PRO A 8 8.14 4.10 4.53
CA PRO A 8 6.75 4.20 4.08
C PRO A 8 6.57 4.41 2.56
N GLU A 9 7.58 4.92 1.86
CA GLU A 9 7.59 5.18 0.42
C GLU A 9 7.77 3.91 -0.45
N HIS A 10 7.97 2.76 0.20
CA HIS A 10 8.18 1.45 -0.44
C HIS A 10 7.15 0.40 -0.01
N VAL A 11 6.07 0.78 0.68
CA VAL A 11 5.05 -0.15 1.20
C VAL A 11 3.70 0.06 0.49
N GLY A 12 3.01 -1.04 0.22
CA GLY A 12 1.62 -1.06 -0.25
C GLY A 12 0.75 -2.00 0.61
N ILE A 13 -0.54 -2.09 0.28
CA ILE A 13 -1.51 -2.97 0.96
C ILE A 13 -2.06 -3.99 -0.03
N GLY A 14 -2.06 -5.27 0.36
CA GLY A 14 -2.72 -6.36 -0.34
C GLY A 14 -3.20 -7.38 0.69
N LEU A 15 -4.52 -7.55 0.81
CA LEU A 15 -5.15 -8.31 1.91
C LEU A 15 -5.60 -9.72 1.51
N ASP A 16 -5.50 -10.03 0.21
CA ASP A 16 -5.82 -11.35 -0.35
C ASP A 16 -7.22 -11.86 0.01
N TRP A 17 -8.17 -10.94 0.20
CA TRP A 17 -9.58 -11.27 0.30
C TRP A 17 -10.04 -11.97 -0.99
N ASP A 18 -10.93 -12.96 -0.83
CA ASP A 18 -11.36 -13.90 -1.87
C ASP A 18 -10.26 -14.82 -2.44
N GLY A 19 -9.00 -14.67 -1.99
CA GLY A 19 -7.85 -15.51 -2.36
C GLY A 19 -7.33 -16.44 -1.24
N GLY A 20 -7.93 -16.39 -0.05
CA GLY A 20 -7.53 -17.17 1.14
C GLY A 20 -6.97 -16.32 2.29
N GLY A 21 -6.88 -15.00 2.10
CA GLY A 21 -6.58 -14.04 3.14
C GLY A 21 -7.76 -13.73 4.06
N GLY A 22 -7.66 -12.59 4.76
CA GLY A 22 -8.59 -12.19 5.82
C GLY A 22 -8.13 -12.61 7.22
N LEU A 23 -8.44 -11.78 8.21
CA LEU A 23 -8.19 -12.05 9.64
C LEU A 23 -9.49 -11.92 10.40
N SER A 24 -9.58 -12.56 11.57
CA SER A 24 -10.80 -12.49 12.41
C SER A 24 -11.26 -11.07 12.75
N ASP A 25 -10.34 -10.11 12.83
CA ASP A 25 -10.60 -8.69 13.10
C ASP A 25 -10.62 -7.80 11.84
N LEU A 26 -10.24 -8.35 10.68
CA LEU A 26 -10.32 -7.78 9.32
C LEU A 26 -10.95 -8.80 8.34
N PRO A 27 -12.22 -9.19 8.53
CA PRO A 27 -12.88 -10.18 7.67
C PRO A 27 -13.05 -9.72 6.21
N ASP A 28 -13.25 -8.41 5.98
CA ASP A 28 -13.59 -7.89 4.65
C ASP A 28 -13.24 -6.39 4.48
N VAL A 29 -13.52 -5.87 3.28
CA VAL A 29 -13.25 -4.49 2.84
C VAL A 29 -13.84 -3.40 3.73
N SER A 30 -14.93 -3.66 4.46
CA SER A 30 -15.52 -2.67 5.37
C SER A 30 -14.59 -2.29 6.51
N GLN A 31 -13.54 -3.09 6.76
CA GLN A 31 -12.61 -2.93 7.87
C GLN A 31 -11.35 -2.13 7.52
N LEU A 32 -11.17 -1.73 6.26
CA LEU A 32 -10.02 -0.92 5.81
C LEU A 32 -9.76 0.34 6.68
N PRO A 33 -10.78 1.08 7.18
CA PRO A 33 -10.55 2.23 8.06
C PRO A 33 -9.74 1.90 9.33
N LYS A 34 -9.77 0.65 9.82
CA LYS A 34 -8.96 0.22 10.98
C LYS A 34 -7.46 0.33 10.70
N ILE A 35 -7.03 0.05 9.47
CA ILE A 35 -5.62 0.13 9.06
C ILE A 35 -5.15 1.58 9.09
N THR A 36 -5.93 2.49 8.48
CA THR A 36 -5.66 3.94 8.52
C THR A 36 -5.58 4.45 9.95
N ALA A 37 -6.55 4.08 10.80
CA ALA A 37 -6.55 4.48 12.20
C ALA A 37 -5.32 3.96 12.97
N TRP A 38 -4.87 2.73 12.67
CA TRP A 38 -3.64 2.19 13.25
C TRP A 38 -2.41 2.97 12.79
N LEU A 39 -2.29 3.30 11.50
CA LEU A 39 -1.18 4.07 10.96
C LEU A 39 -1.10 5.48 11.58
N LEU A 40 -2.24 6.16 11.71
CA LEU A 40 -2.34 7.46 12.39
C LEU A 40 -1.87 7.36 13.85
N ARG A 41 -2.33 6.35 14.60
CA ARG A 41 -1.88 6.11 15.98
C ARG A 41 -0.39 5.78 16.09
N LYS A 42 0.24 5.32 15.01
CA LYS A 42 1.67 5.03 14.93
C LYS A 42 2.50 6.24 14.48
N GLY A 43 1.86 7.39 14.21
CA GLY A 43 2.54 8.63 13.87
C GLY A 43 2.92 8.77 12.40
N TYR A 44 2.33 7.97 11.50
CA TYR A 44 2.50 8.19 10.07
C TYR A 44 1.66 9.39 9.62
N SER A 45 2.24 10.25 8.78
CA SER A 45 1.53 11.41 8.23
C SER A 45 0.47 10.98 7.23
N GLU A 46 -0.54 11.83 7.01
CA GLU A 46 -1.56 11.59 5.98
C GLU A 46 -0.93 11.38 4.60
N GLN A 47 0.15 12.09 4.28
CA GLN A 47 0.90 11.90 3.04
C GLN A 47 1.53 10.51 2.94
N GLN A 48 2.14 10.01 4.02
CA GLN A 48 2.69 8.65 4.06
C GLN A 48 1.58 7.60 3.94
N ILE A 49 0.44 7.82 4.59
CA ILE A 49 -0.71 6.92 4.54
C ILE A 49 -1.30 6.89 3.12
N ALA A 50 -1.46 8.03 2.46
CA ALA A 50 -1.89 8.11 1.06
C ALA A 50 -0.91 7.41 0.11
N ALA A 51 0.40 7.52 0.36
CA ALA A 51 1.41 6.78 -0.38
C ALA A 51 1.25 5.26 -0.20
N ILE A 52 1.06 4.78 1.03
CA ILE A 52 0.84 3.36 1.35
C ILE A 52 -0.44 2.82 0.70
N TRP A 53 -1.53 3.60 0.69
CA TRP A 53 -2.82 3.18 0.11
C TRP A 53 -2.82 3.06 -1.41
N GLY A 54 -1.87 3.70 -2.10
CA GLY A 54 -1.82 3.58 -3.56
C GLY A 54 -0.78 4.45 -4.24
N GLY A 55 -0.34 5.55 -3.62
CA GLY A 55 0.65 6.44 -4.24
C GLY A 55 1.96 5.72 -4.61
N ASN A 56 2.43 4.79 -3.77
CA ASN A 56 3.62 4.00 -4.04
C ASN A 56 3.42 3.03 -5.21
N LEU A 57 2.26 2.36 -5.26
CA LEU A 57 1.90 1.47 -6.35
C LEU A 57 1.84 2.24 -7.68
N LEU A 58 1.14 3.38 -7.70
CA LEU A 58 0.99 4.22 -8.89
C LEU A 58 2.34 4.77 -9.37
N ARG A 59 3.25 5.12 -8.45
CA ARG A 59 4.62 5.51 -8.79
C ARG A 59 5.36 4.38 -9.51
N VAL A 60 5.32 3.17 -8.99
CA VAL A 60 6.01 2.01 -9.58
C VAL A 60 5.38 1.61 -10.92
N MET A 61 4.05 1.61 -11.02
CA MET A 61 3.36 1.34 -12.28
C MET A 61 3.76 2.33 -13.38
N ARG A 62 3.84 3.63 -13.04
CA ARG A 62 4.29 4.67 -13.98
C ARG A 62 5.74 4.42 -14.43
N GLN A 63 6.64 4.11 -13.50
CA GLN A 63 8.04 3.79 -13.84
C GLN A 63 8.16 2.58 -14.78
N ALA A 64 7.33 1.55 -14.58
CA ALA A 64 7.30 0.38 -15.45
C ALA A 64 6.79 0.73 -16.86
N GLN A 65 5.74 1.55 -16.95
CA GLN A 65 5.20 2.04 -18.22
C GLN A 65 6.21 2.92 -18.97
N ASP A 66 6.87 3.86 -18.26
CA ASP A 66 7.89 4.73 -18.83
C ASP A 66 9.08 3.93 -19.37
N TYR A 67 9.47 2.86 -18.67
CA TYR A 67 10.51 1.96 -19.13
C TYR A 67 10.10 1.23 -20.41
N ALA A 68 8.90 0.63 -20.42
CA ALA A 68 8.38 -0.08 -21.59
C ALA A 68 8.30 0.82 -22.83
N ALA A 69 7.85 2.08 -22.67
CA ALA A 69 7.79 3.06 -23.75
C ALA A 69 9.16 3.38 -24.37
N LYS A 70 10.24 3.35 -23.56
CA LYS A 70 11.61 3.60 -24.05
C LYS A 70 12.23 2.41 -24.78
N GLN A 71 11.75 1.19 -24.54
CA GLN A 71 12.26 -0.03 -25.20
C GLN A 71 11.56 -0.32 -26.54
N GLY A 72 10.41 0.31 -26.79
CA GLY A 72 9.61 0.11 -27.99
C GLY A 72 9.93 1.07 -29.15
N GLY A 73 10.94 1.92 -29.01
CA GLY A 73 11.47 2.81 -30.06
C GLY A 73 12.94 2.57 -30.30
#